data_AF-A0A135VCA8-F1
#
_entry.id   AF-A0A135VCA8-F1
#
_cell.length_a   1.000
_cell.length_b   1.000
_cell.length_c   1.000
_cell.angle_alpha   90.00
_cell.angle_beta   90.00
_cell.angle_gamma   90.00
#
_symmetry.space_group_name_H-M   'P 1'
#
loop_
_entity.id
_entity.type
_entity.pdbx_description
1 polymer ?
#
loop_
_entity_poly.entity_id
_entity_poly.type
_entity_poly.pdbx_seq_one_letter_code
_entity_poly.pdbx_strand_id
1 'polypeptide(L)'
;MRYAYGITFGAVLTFVIFLGAAIIKILALSWDVYVTWFLTSILLGIIPPILVFIARREKVRELLIYEIGGFGLFSPLWLILFTDISGDSWTVLLRDGIIGGLIGPGFGGIVAIDIDSYLLIPILVLCVIIGIIFLRPSFIAKHSVKGEISELRELKKSAEPGAKITEPVEADSEDPIEKEMPEVAPPVASVDSMANLRDLLTELGTPEPTINLIFNAGIATTTDLVATSPEQLANLTGIDKRTAEDLHMAVQKKVWFGGI
;
A
#
# COMPACT_ATOMS: atom_id res chain seq x y z
N MET A 1 8.81 0.10 -0.20
CA MET A 1 9.15 -0.61 1.08
C MET A 1 8.35 -0.14 2.30
N ARG A 2 7.88 1.12 2.39
CA ARG A 2 7.16 1.67 3.57
C ARG A 2 5.95 0.85 4.04
N TYR A 3 5.20 0.30 3.09
CA TYR A 3 4.02 -0.55 3.33
C TYR A 3 4.34 -1.85 4.06
N ALA A 4 5.41 -2.54 3.67
CA ALA A 4 5.82 -3.79 4.31
C ALA A 4 6.22 -3.57 5.76
N TYR A 5 6.95 -2.49 6.06
CA TYR A 5 7.35 -2.14 7.42
C TYR A 5 6.16 -1.78 8.32
N GLY A 6 5.14 -1.10 7.79
CA GLY A 6 3.93 -0.79 8.56
C GLY A 6 3.15 -2.05 8.94
N ILE A 7 3.02 -2.99 8.00
CA ILE A 7 2.35 -4.27 8.24
C ILE A 7 3.14 -5.13 9.21
N THR A 8 4.46 -5.25 9.03
CA THR A 8 5.30 -6.03 9.93
C THR A 8 5.30 -5.45 11.34
N PHE A 9 5.26 -4.12 11.49
CA PHE A 9 5.13 -3.49 12.80
C PHE A 9 3.85 -3.93 13.51
N GLY A 10 2.68 -3.83 12.86
CA GLY A 10 1.42 -4.26 13.44
C GLY A 10 1.37 -5.77 13.74
N ALA A 11 1.96 -6.59 12.86
CA ALA A 11 2.06 -8.04 13.06
C ALA A 11 2.95 -8.42 14.24
N VAL A 12 4.12 -7.79 14.38
CA VAL A 12 5.09 -8.06 15.46
C VAL A 12 4.55 -7.56 16.80
N LEU A 13 3.93 -6.38 16.82
CA LEU A 13 3.36 -5.82 18.04
C LEU A 13 2.28 -6.74 18.62
N THR A 14 1.33 -7.16 17.78
CA THR A 14 0.29 -8.12 18.18
C THR A 14 0.88 -9.47 18.58
N PHE A 15 1.87 -9.97 17.83
CA PHE A 15 2.58 -11.21 18.16
C PHE A 15 3.17 -11.17 19.57
N VAL A 16 3.89 -10.10 19.93
CA VAL A 16 4.52 -9.96 21.26
C VAL A 16 3.47 -9.96 22.37
N ILE A 17 2.35 -9.27 22.17
CA ILE A 17 1.25 -9.19 23.15
C ILE A 17 0.67 -10.59 23.45
N PHE A 18 0.33 -11.35 22.40
CA PHE A 18 -0.25 -12.69 22.57
C PHE A 18 0.78 -13.72 23.03
N LEU A 19 2.03 -13.62 22.58
CA LEU A 19 3.12 -14.46 23.04
C LEU A 19 3.33 -14.33 24.55
N GLY A 20 3.35 -13.11 25.08
CA GLY A 20 3.50 -12.88 26.52
C GLY A 20 2.34 -13.47 27.32
N ALA A 21 1.10 -13.34 26.82
CA ALA A 21 -0.07 -13.95 27.46
C ALA A 21 0.03 -15.49 27.46
N ALA A 22 0.48 -16.10 26.36
CA ALA A 22 0.70 -17.54 26.28
C ALA A 22 1.79 -18.02 27.25
N ILE A 23 2.92 -17.30 27.36
CA ILE A 23 4.00 -17.63 28.29
C ILE A 23 3.52 -17.58 29.74
N ILE A 24 2.77 -16.54 30.11
CA ILE A 24 2.20 -16.40 31.47
C ILE A 24 1.33 -17.61 31.81
N LYS A 25 0.51 -18.05 30.85
CA LYS A 25 -0.35 -19.23 31.01
C LYS A 25 0.45 -20.54 31.09
N ILE A 26 1.41 -20.76 30.18
CA ILE A 26 2.26 -21.96 30.15
C ILE A 26 3.06 -22.12 31.46
N LEU A 27 3.57 -21.01 31.99
CA LEU A 27 4.32 -21.00 33.25
C LEU A 27 3.42 -20.95 34.49
N ALA A 28 2.10 -20.92 34.32
CA ALA A 28 1.11 -20.81 35.39
C ALA A 28 1.43 -19.66 36.37
N LEU A 29 1.82 -18.50 35.83
CA LEU A 29 2.12 -17.31 36.64
C LEU A 29 0.85 -16.73 37.29
N SER A 30 1.03 -15.94 38.34
CA SER A 30 -0.08 -15.40 39.13
C SER A 30 -0.96 -14.44 38.34
N TRP A 31 -2.21 -14.29 38.80
CA TRP A 31 -3.18 -13.33 38.27
C TRP A 31 -2.63 -11.90 38.21
N ASP A 32 -1.87 -11.47 39.23
CA ASP A 32 -1.29 -10.11 39.25
C ASP A 32 -0.28 -9.87 38.13
N VAL A 33 0.49 -10.91 37.75
CA VAL A 33 1.41 -10.84 36.60
C VAL A 33 0.64 -10.72 35.31
N TYR A 34 -0.45 -11.48 35.16
CA TYR A 34 -1.35 -11.36 34.01
C TYR A 34 -1.98 -9.97 33.92
N VAL A 35 -2.48 -9.42 35.03
CA VAL A 35 -3.04 -8.05 35.09
C VAL A 35 -2.01 -7.01 34.67
N THR A 36 -0.80 -7.12 35.21
CA THR A 36 0.30 -6.20 34.86
C THR A 36 0.65 -6.29 33.39
N TRP A 37 0.72 -7.51 32.83
CA TRP A 37 0.98 -7.73 31.41
C TRP A 37 -0.12 -7.18 30.52
N PHE A 38 -1.38 -7.39 30.88
CA PHE A 38 -2.54 -6.88 30.13
C PHE A 38 -2.52 -5.35 30.07
N LEU A 39 -2.31 -4.67 31.20
CA LEU A 39 -2.17 -3.21 31.24
C LEU A 39 -0.96 -2.72 30.42
N THR A 40 0.16 -3.43 30.52
CA THR A 40 1.37 -3.13 29.74
C THR A 40 1.13 -3.31 28.24
N SER A 41 0.33 -4.30 27.84
CA SER A 41 -0.02 -4.56 26.44
C SER A 41 -0.90 -3.47 25.86
N ILE A 42 -1.85 -2.94 26.63
CA ILE A 42 -2.64 -1.77 26.25
C ILE A 42 -1.72 -0.56 26.03
N LEU A 43 -0.79 -0.31 26.96
CA LEU A 43 0.20 0.75 26.82
C LEU A 43 1.08 0.54 25.58
N LEU A 44 1.49 -0.70 25.29
CA LEU A 44 2.29 -1.04 24.11
C LEU A 44 1.58 -0.68 22.80
N GLY A 45 0.25 -0.80 22.73
CA GLY A 45 -0.54 -0.39 21.57
C GLY A 45 -0.91 1.10 21.51
N ILE A 46 -0.76 1.85 22.61
CA ILE A 46 -1.13 3.27 22.67
C ILE A 46 0.11 4.18 22.61
N ILE A 47 1.24 3.74 23.15
CA ILE A 47 2.48 4.54 23.19
C ILE A 47 3.02 4.84 21.78
N PRO A 48 3.13 3.88 20.84
CA PRO A 48 3.65 4.17 19.49
C PRO A 48 2.90 5.30 18.77
N PRO A 49 1.54 5.32 18.71
CA PRO A 49 0.84 6.41 18.06
C PRO A 49 0.97 7.73 18.81
N ILE A 50 1.06 7.74 20.15
CA ILE A 50 1.30 8.96 20.92
C ILE A 50 2.70 9.53 20.66
N LEU A 51 3.74 8.69 20.64
CA LEU A 51 5.11 9.13 20.37
C LEU A 51 5.23 9.74 18.97
N VAL A 52 4.60 9.10 17.97
CA VAL A 52 4.57 9.65 16.61
C VAL A 52 3.70 10.91 16.54
N PHE A 53 2.65 11.02 17.35
CA PHE A 53 1.86 12.26 17.44
C PHE A 53 2.66 13.44 18.00
N ILE A 54 3.56 13.20 18.95
CA ILE A 54 4.42 14.25 19.48
C ILE A 54 5.54 14.59 18.49
N ALA A 55 6.17 13.58 17.87
CA ALA A 55 7.35 13.78 17.04
C ALA A 55 7.04 14.15 15.57
N ARG A 56 5.99 13.59 14.97
CA ARG A 56 5.68 13.63 13.53
C ARG A 56 4.18 13.53 13.27
N ARG A 57 3.45 14.61 13.59
CA ARG A 57 1.97 14.70 13.48
C ARG A 57 1.43 14.30 12.10
N GLU A 58 2.18 14.60 11.05
CA GLU A 58 1.86 14.30 9.67
C GLU A 58 1.90 12.79 9.34
N LYS A 59 2.61 11.97 10.13
CA LYS A 59 2.67 10.51 9.91
C LYS A 59 1.72 9.71 10.78
N VAL A 60 1.05 10.35 11.75
CA VAL A 60 0.15 9.70 12.71
C VAL A 60 -0.98 8.96 12.02
N ARG A 61 -1.61 9.58 11.02
CA ARG A 61 -2.73 8.95 10.31
C ARG A 61 -2.30 7.67 9.60
N GLU A 62 -1.14 7.70 8.96
CA GLU A 62 -0.59 6.53 8.29
C GLU A 62 -0.23 5.42 9.29
N LEU A 63 0.42 5.77 10.40
CA LEU A 63 0.73 4.81 11.46
C LEU A 63 -0.54 4.18 12.04
N LEU A 64 -1.57 4.98 12.35
CA LEU A 64 -2.85 4.48 12.87
C LEU A 64 -3.52 3.52 11.89
N ILE A 65 -3.45 3.76 10.59
CA ILE A 65 -3.98 2.84 9.58
C ILE A 65 -3.26 1.50 9.62
N TYR A 66 -1.92 1.51 9.70
CA TYR A 66 -1.12 0.29 9.79
C TYR A 66 -1.32 -0.44 11.12
N GLU A 67 -1.44 0.30 12.22
CA GLU A 67 -1.63 -0.25 13.56
C GLU A 67 -3.02 -0.86 13.71
N ILE A 68 -4.09 -0.13 13.39
CA ILE A 68 -5.47 -0.65 13.44
C ILE A 68 -5.64 -1.79 12.44
N GLY A 69 -5.10 -1.66 11.23
CA GLY A 69 -5.14 -2.70 10.22
C GLY A 69 -4.38 -3.96 10.65
N GLY A 70 -3.20 -3.78 11.26
CA GLY A 70 -2.37 -4.86 11.79
C GLY A 70 -3.03 -5.55 12.98
N PHE A 71 -3.54 -4.79 13.95
CA PHE A 71 -4.34 -5.32 15.07
C PHE A 71 -5.57 -6.09 14.56
N GLY A 72 -6.31 -5.54 13.60
CA GLY A 72 -7.49 -6.20 13.05
C GLY A 72 -7.16 -7.54 12.37
N LEU A 73 -6.13 -7.57 11.51
CA LEU A 73 -5.79 -8.76 10.73
C LEU A 73 -5.07 -9.82 11.55
N PHE A 74 -4.07 -9.42 12.34
CA PHE A 74 -3.16 -10.36 12.99
C PHE A 74 -3.60 -10.79 14.39
N SER A 75 -4.38 -9.99 15.12
CA SER A 75 -4.82 -10.39 16.46
C SER A 75 -5.64 -11.69 16.46
N PRO A 76 -6.63 -11.89 15.56
CA PRO A 76 -7.34 -13.17 15.49
C PRO A 76 -6.43 -14.35 15.16
N LEU A 77 -5.46 -14.15 14.26
CA LEU A 77 -4.52 -15.19 13.84
C LEU A 77 -3.58 -15.60 14.97
N TRP A 78 -3.00 -14.62 15.66
CA TRP A 78 -2.14 -14.87 16.82
C TRP A 78 -2.91 -15.45 17.99
N LEU A 79 -4.12 -14.97 18.25
CA LEU A 79 -4.96 -15.51 19.31
C LEU A 79 -5.25 -17.00 19.11
N ILE A 80 -5.60 -17.43 17.89
CA ILE A 80 -5.80 -18.85 17.56
C ILE A 80 -4.50 -19.63 17.79
N LEU A 81 -3.39 -19.17 17.20
CA LEU A 81 -2.10 -19.86 17.28
C LEU A 81 -1.60 -20.02 18.71
N PHE A 82 -1.64 -18.94 19.50
CA PHE A 82 -1.13 -18.93 20.86
C PHE A 82 -2.05 -19.61 21.86
N THR A 83 -3.35 -19.71 21.57
CA THR A 83 -4.27 -20.55 22.34
C THR A 83 -3.82 -22.01 22.25
N ASP A 84 -3.58 -22.52 21.03
CA ASP A 84 -3.07 -23.88 20.81
C ASP A 84 -1.70 -24.11 21.48
N ILE A 85 -0.76 -23.18 21.30
CA ILE A 85 0.58 -23.28 21.91
C ILE A 85 0.49 -23.29 23.45
N SER A 86 -0.49 -22.56 24.02
CA SER A 86 -0.69 -22.50 25.47
C SER A 86 -1.34 -23.74 26.08
N GLY A 87 -1.77 -24.69 25.25
CA GLY A 87 -2.31 -25.99 25.69
C GLY A 87 -3.83 -26.15 25.58
N ASP A 88 -4.57 -25.11 25.18
CA ASP A 88 -6.01 -25.20 24.90
C ASP A 88 -6.26 -25.25 23.40
N SER A 89 -7.25 -26.03 22.94
CA SER A 89 -7.59 -26.00 21.52
C SER A 89 -8.28 -24.69 21.15
N TRP A 90 -7.89 -24.09 20.02
CA TRP A 90 -8.61 -22.96 19.42
C TRP A 90 -10.10 -23.25 19.17
N THR A 91 -10.49 -24.51 19.03
CA THR A 91 -11.89 -24.92 18.89
C THR A 91 -12.70 -24.68 20.17
N VAL A 92 -12.08 -24.81 21.34
CA VAL A 92 -12.68 -24.48 22.64
C VAL A 92 -12.96 -22.98 22.70
N LEU A 93 -12.02 -22.15 22.22
CA LEU A 93 -12.20 -20.72 22.15
C LEU A 93 -13.40 -20.31 21.27
N LEU A 94 -13.64 -21.01 20.16
CA LEU A 94 -14.81 -20.74 19.32
C LEU A 94 -16.13 -21.31 19.88
N ARG A 95 -16.06 -22.34 20.73
CA ARG A 95 -17.26 -22.98 21.28
C ARG A 95 -17.71 -22.29 22.57
N ASP A 96 -16.78 -22.15 23.51
CA ASP A 96 -17.03 -21.75 24.88
C ASP A 96 -16.61 -20.29 25.14
N GLY A 97 -15.88 -19.68 24.20
CA GLY A 97 -15.43 -18.29 24.29
C GLY A 97 -14.10 -18.14 25.04
N ILE A 98 -13.84 -16.93 25.55
CA ILE A 98 -12.67 -16.61 26.37
C ILE A 98 -13.09 -16.62 27.83
N ILE A 99 -12.56 -17.56 28.60
CA ILE A 99 -12.77 -17.63 30.05
C ILE A 99 -11.62 -16.89 30.75
N GLY A 100 -11.98 -15.86 31.51
CA GLY A 100 -11.09 -15.06 32.34
C GLY A 100 -9.97 -14.32 31.60
N GLY A 101 -10.15 -14.05 30.31
CA GLY A 101 -9.14 -13.39 29.47
C GLY A 101 -9.33 -11.89 29.27
N LEU A 102 -10.42 -11.30 29.78
CA LEU A 102 -10.53 -9.85 29.89
C LEU A 102 -10.43 -9.41 31.34
N ILE A 103 -9.95 -8.19 31.52
CA ILE A 103 -9.74 -7.59 32.82
C ILE A 103 -10.65 -6.37 32.94
N GLY A 104 -11.43 -6.31 34.02
CA GLY A 104 -12.30 -5.15 34.27
C GLY A 104 -12.53 -4.85 35.74
N PRO A 105 -13.17 -3.70 36.03
CA PRO A 105 -13.49 -3.29 37.38
C PRO A 105 -14.63 -4.15 37.94
N GLY A 106 -14.42 -4.72 39.14
CA GLY A 106 -15.41 -5.48 39.88
C GLY A 106 -15.56 -5.00 41.32
N PHE A 107 -16.55 -5.53 42.03
CA PHE A 107 -16.75 -5.26 43.45
C PHE A 107 -15.58 -5.83 44.26
N GLY A 108 -14.68 -4.97 44.73
CA GLY A 108 -13.52 -5.34 45.54
C GLY A 108 -12.18 -5.38 44.79
N GLY A 109 -12.12 -5.03 43.50
CA GLY A 109 -10.86 -4.93 42.77
C GLY A 109 -10.97 -5.23 41.28
N ILE A 110 -9.86 -5.67 40.71
CA ILE A 110 -9.74 -6.06 39.30
C ILE A 110 -10.17 -7.54 39.16
N VAL A 111 -11.18 -7.80 38.33
CA VAL A 111 -11.74 -9.14 38.11
C VAL A 111 -11.58 -9.60 36.67
N ALA A 112 -11.54 -10.92 36.52
CA ALA A 112 -11.59 -11.61 35.24
C ALA A 112 -13.02 -11.53 34.66
N ILE A 113 -13.11 -11.19 33.37
CA ILE A 113 -14.37 -11.13 32.62
C ILE A 113 -14.31 -12.19 31.51
N ASP A 114 -15.37 -12.97 31.44
CA ASP A 114 -15.56 -13.97 30.39
C ASP A 114 -16.21 -13.33 29.15
N ILE A 115 -15.78 -13.74 27.96
CA ILE A 115 -16.41 -13.39 26.69
C ILE A 115 -16.99 -14.65 26.09
N ASP A 116 -18.31 -14.70 25.97
CA ASP A 116 -18.99 -15.81 25.32
C ASP A 116 -18.70 -15.86 23.80
N SER A 117 -18.76 -17.06 23.23
CA SER A 117 -18.50 -17.30 21.80
C SER A 117 -19.44 -16.52 20.88
N TYR A 118 -20.69 -16.28 21.30
CA TYR A 118 -21.66 -15.49 20.52
C TYR A 118 -21.23 -14.04 20.31
N LEU A 119 -20.43 -13.46 21.22
CA LEU A 119 -19.83 -12.14 21.06
C LEU A 119 -18.46 -12.22 20.40
N LEU A 120 -17.66 -13.21 20.78
CA LEU A 120 -16.29 -13.35 20.31
C LEU A 120 -16.22 -13.54 18.80
N ILE A 121 -17.01 -14.44 18.23
CA ILE A 121 -16.94 -14.78 16.79
C ILE A 121 -17.23 -13.54 15.91
N PRO A 122 -18.34 -12.79 16.12
CA PRO A 122 -18.58 -11.57 15.36
C PRO A 122 -17.45 -10.54 15.49
N ILE A 123 -16.87 -10.39 16.68
CA ILE A 123 -15.76 -9.46 16.92
C ILE A 123 -14.53 -9.89 16.12
N LEU A 124 -14.16 -11.17 16.16
CA LEU A 124 -13.02 -11.69 15.39
C LEU A 124 -13.22 -11.50 13.89
N VAL A 125 -14.42 -11.80 13.36
CA VAL A 125 -14.74 -11.59 11.94
C VAL A 125 -14.66 -10.10 11.57
N LEU A 126 -15.22 -9.22 12.40
CA LEU A 126 -15.17 -7.78 12.18
C LEU A 126 -13.72 -7.27 12.19
N CYS A 127 -12.89 -7.74 13.12
CA CYS A 127 -11.47 -7.42 13.18
C CYS A 127 -10.74 -7.81 11.89
N VAL A 128 -10.97 -9.02 11.38
CA VAL A 128 -10.37 -9.46 10.11
C VAL A 128 -10.82 -8.58 8.94
N ILE A 129 -12.12 -8.28 8.85
CA ILE A 129 -12.68 -7.42 7.79
C ILE A 129 -12.04 -6.02 7.84
N ILE A 130 -11.97 -5.41 9.03
CA ILE A 130 -11.33 -4.11 9.25
C ILE A 130 -9.85 -4.19 8.84
N GLY A 131 -9.15 -5.24 9.27
CA GLY A 131 -7.75 -5.49 8.92
C GLY A 131 -7.53 -5.52 7.41
N ILE A 132 -8.33 -6.29 6.68
CA ILE A 132 -8.26 -6.39 5.22
C ILE A 132 -8.55 -5.04 4.55
N ILE A 133 -9.55 -4.30 5.01
CA ILE A 133 -9.92 -3.00 4.42
C ILE A 133 -8.82 -1.96 4.65
N PHE A 134 -8.33 -1.84 5.88
CA PHE A 134 -7.34 -0.83 6.24
C PHE A 134 -5.97 -1.13 5.66
N LEU A 135 -5.57 -2.41 5.63
CA LEU A 135 -4.30 -2.82 5.04
C LEU A 135 -4.36 -2.88 3.51
N ARG A 136 -5.52 -2.75 2.85
CA ARG A 136 -5.60 -2.76 1.39
C ARG A 136 -4.74 -1.64 0.79
N PRO A 137 -3.82 -1.93 -0.16
CA PRO A 137 -2.94 -0.91 -0.76
C PRO A 137 -3.69 0.32 -1.29
N SER A 138 -4.86 0.11 -1.91
CA SER A 138 -5.71 1.20 -2.41
C SER A 138 -6.27 2.11 -1.31
N PHE A 139 -6.58 1.57 -0.13
CA PHE A 139 -7.08 2.36 0.99
C PHE A 139 -5.98 3.22 1.60
N ILE A 140 -4.79 2.64 1.75
CA ILE A 140 -3.59 3.33 2.24
C ILE A 140 -3.17 4.43 1.28
N ALA A 141 -3.14 4.18 -0.03
CA ALA A 141 -2.78 5.20 -1.01
C ALA A 141 -3.73 6.42 -0.98
N LYS A 142 -5.02 6.20 -0.65
CA LYS A 142 -6.04 7.25 -0.57
C LYS A 142 -5.99 8.05 0.75
N HIS A 143 -5.61 7.42 1.86
CA HIS A 143 -5.74 8.01 3.20
C HIS A 143 -4.41 8.26 3.92
N SER A 144 -3.30 7.70 3.43
CA SER A 144 -1.95 8.07 3.86
C SER A 144 -1.71 9.53 3.49
N VAL A 145 -1.06 10.27 4.39
CA VAL A 145 -0.78 11.69 4.16
C VAL A 145 -0.02 11.83 2.85
N LYS A 146 -0.46 12.81 2.04
CA LYS A 146 0.20 13.30 0.82
C LYS A 146 1.62 13.80 1.15
N GLY A 147 2.52 12.93 1.60
CA GLY A 147 3.80 12.89 0.94
C GLY A 147 3.45 12.37 -0.44
N GLU A 148 3.33 13.27 -1.42
CA GLU A 148 3.49 12.88 -2.81
C GLU A 148 4.60 11.82 -2.81
N ILE A 149 4.29 10.64 -3.32
CA ILE A 149 5.30 9.63 -3.63
C ILE A 149 6.45 10.44 -4.23
N SER A 150 7.67 10.38 -3.69
CA SER A 150 8.77 11.25 -4.16
C SER A 150 8.87 11.21 -5.68
N GLU A 151 8.59 10.03 -6.25
CA GLU A 151 8.43 9.73 -7.66
C GLU A 151 7.32 10.53 -8.36
N LEU A 152 6.13 10.71 -7.76
CA LEU A 152 5.06 11.57 -8.29
C LEU A 152 5.32 13.06 -8.10
N ARG A 153 6.07 13.46 -7.05
CA ARG A 153 6.47 14.86 -6.83
C ARG A 153 7.50 15.29 -7.87
N GLU A 154 8.44 14.41 -8.18
CA GLU A 154 9.42 14.63 -9.26
C GLU A 154 8.74 14.68 -10.63
N LEU A 155 7.79 13.77 -10.90
CA LEU A 155 6.98 13.83 -12.12
C LEU A 155 6.11 15.08 -12.22
N LYS A 156 5.54 15.57 -11.12
CA LYS A 156 4.70 16.78 -11.10
C LYS A 156 5.52 18.07 -11.15
N LYS A 157 6.69 18.11 -10.51
CA LYS A 157 7.65 19.22 -10.60
C LYS A 157 8.30 19.28 -11.99
N SER A 158 8.42 18.14 -12.68
CA SER A 158 8.83 18.06 -14.08
C SER A 158 7.68 18.40 -15.06
N ALA A 159 6.42 18.33 -14.62
CA ALA A 159 5.23 18.59 -15.42
C ALA A 159 4.56 19.97 -15.18
N GLU A 160 5.08 20.81 -14.28
CA GLU A 160 4.60 22.20 -14.11
C GLU A 160 5.45 23.16 -14.97
N PRO A 161 4.91 23.72 -16.07
CA PRO A 161 5.61 24.76 -16.81
C PRO A 161 5.44 26.09 -16.07
N GLY A 162 6.51 26.57 -15.43
CA GLY A 162 6.69 28.01 -15.16
C GLY A 162 6.79 28.50 -13.72
N ALA A 163 7.35 27.75 -12.77
CA ALA A 163 7.71 28.31 -11.46
C ALA A 163 9.16 28.79 -11.44
N LYS A 164 9.33 30.11 -11.50
CA LYS A 164 10.61 30.83 -11.37
C LYS A 164 11.36 30.42 -10.11
N ILE A 165 12.61 30.03 -10.29
CA ILE A 165 13.58 29.78 -9.22
C ILE A 165 13.95 31.14 -8.59
N THR A 166 13.73 31.25 -7.28
CA THR A 166 14.44 32.23 -6.44
C THR A 166 14.91 31.45 -5.21
N GLU A 167 16.23 31.32 -5.09
CA GLU A 167 17.03 30.61 -4.08
C GLU A 167 16.92 31.24 -2.66
N PRO A 168 17.74 30.85 -1.64
CA PRO A 168 18.50 29.60 -1.36
C PRO A 168 18.22 29.05 0.06
N VAL A 169 18.68 27.84 0.42
CA VAL A 169 19.35 27.50 1.71
C VAL A 169 20.05 26.12 1.57
N GLU A 170 21.26 26.07 2.13
CA GLU A 170 22.41 25.18 1.97
C GLU A 170 22.36 23.78 2.66
N ALA A 171 23.26 22.91 2.16
CA ALA A 171 23.99 21.77 2.78
C ALA A 171 23.18 20.59 3.39
N ASP A 172 23.47 19.31 3.13
CA ASP A 172 24.80 18.67 3.16
C ASP A 172 24.79 17.25 2.52
N SER A 173 25.97 16.78 2.15
CA SER A 173 26.41 15.38 1.86
C SER A 173 25.97 14.64 0.58
N GLU A 174 26.90 14.66 -0.40
CA GLU A 174 27.48 13.54 -1.18
C GLU A 174 26.58 12.40 -1.72
N ASP A 175 26.36 12.41 -3.04
CA ASP A 175 26.49 11.21 -3.89
C ASP A 175 26.77 11.63 -5.37
N PRO A 176 27.94 11.31 -5.96
CA PRO A 176 28.30 11.77 -7.30
C PRO A 176 27.97 10.71 -8.35
N ILE A 177 26.70 10.62 -8.77
CA ILE A 177 26.34 9.94 -10.03
C ILE A 177 25.24 10.73 -10.76
N GLU A 178 25.49 12.02 -11.02
CA GLU A 178 24.85 12.70 -12.16
C GLU A 178 25.56 12.26 -13.43
N LYS A 179 25.17 11.09 -13.93
CA LYS A 179 25.50 10.67 -15.29
C LYS A 179 24.80 11.63 -16.22
N GLU A 180 25.57 12.49 -16.89
CA GLU A 180 25.13 13.36 -17.99
C GLU A 180 24.17 12.57 -18.90
N MET A 181 22.87 12.83 -18.77
CA MET A 181 21.91 12.38 -19.77
C MET A 181 22.18 13.22 -21.01
N PRO A 182 22.48 12.63 -22.18
CA PRO A 182 22.59 13.40 -23.40
C PRO A 182 21.28 14.16 -23.59
N GLU A 183 21.37 15.44 -23.92
CA GLU A 183 20.23 16.30 -24.20
C GLU A 183 19.57 15.81 -25.51
N VAL A 184 18.71 14.80 -25.40
CA VAL A 184 17.96 14.27 -26.55
C VAL A 184 16.83 15.26 -26.83
N ALA A 185 17.02 16.09 -27.85
CA ALA A 185 15.97 16.96 -28.35
C ALA A 185 14.71 16.13 -28.68
N PRO A 186 13.50 16.62 -28.37
CA PRO A 186 12.27 15.91 -28.66
C PRO A 186 12.19 15.60 -30.17
N PRO A 187 11.72 14.39 -30.55
CA PRO A 187 11.68 13.98 -31.95
C PRO A 187 10.77 14.92 -32.74
N VAL A 188 11.36 15.60 -33.71
CA VAL A 188 10.62 16.49 -34.62
C VAL A 188 9.89 15.60 -35.62
N ALA A 189 8.60 15.88 -35.84
CA ALA A 189 7.80 15.22 -36.88
C ALA A 189 8.41 15.51 -38.27
N SER A 190 9.24 14.60 -38.77
CA SER A 190 9.77 14.61 -40.13
C SER A 190 8.92 13.70 -41.02
N VAL A 191 9.01 13.87 -42.33
CA VAL A 191 8.31 12.99 -43.30
C VAL A 191 8.73 11.53 -43.09
N ASP A 192 9.99 11.31 -42.73
CA ASP A 192 10.54 9.98 -42.47
C ASP A 192 10.01 9.36 -41.17
N SER A 193 9.76 10.16 -40.11
CA SER A 193 9.21 9.62 -38.86
C SER A 193 7.74 9.23 -38.97
N MET A 194 6.96 9.95 -39.78
CA MET A 194 5.59 9.57 -40.13
C MET A 194 5.55 8.30 -41.00
N ALA A 195 6.49 8.15 -41.94
CA ALA A 195 6.61 6.93 -42.75
C ALA A 195 6.95 5.72 -41.86
N ASN A 196 7.90 5.86 -40.94
CA ASN A 196 8.28 4.79 -40.01
C ASN A 196 7.13 4.37 -39.09
N LEU A 197 6.33 5.33 -38.60
CA LEU A 197 5.14 5.02 -37.80
C LEU A 197 4.10 4.25 -38.63
N ARG A 198 3.89 4.67 -39.88
CA ARG A 198 2.94 4.03 -40.80
C ARG A 198 3.35 2.60 -41.14
N ASP A 199 4.63 2.37 -41.40
CA ASP A 199 5.18 1.04 -41.67
C ASP A 199 5.05 0.13 -40.44
N LEU A 200 5.34 0.67 -39.24
CA LEU A 200 5.19 -0.06 -37.98
C LEU A 200 3.72 -0.47 -37.73
N LEU A 201 2.78 0.46 -37.92
CA LEU A 201 1.35 0.18 -37.75
C LEU A 201 0.82 -0.82 -38.79
N THR A 202 1.30 -0.73 -40.03
CA THR A 202 0.96 -1.66 -41.12
C THR A 202 1.46 -3.07 -40.81
N GLU A 203 2.69 -3.20 -40.32
CA GLU A 203 3.27 -4.50 -39.96
C GLU A 203 2.57 -5.13 -38.74
N LEU A 204 2.05 -4.30 -37.82
CA LEU A 204 1.21 -4.73 -36.72
C LEU A 204 -0.22 -5.13 -37.14
N GLY A 205 -0.54 -5.05 -38.44
CA GLY A 205 -1.85 -5.40 -38.99
C GLY A 205 -2.94 -4.38 -38.69
N THR A 206 -2.56 -3.13 -38.38
CA THR A 206 -3.52 -2.06 -38.11
C THR A 206 -4.24 -1.67 -39.40
N PRO A 207 -5.59 -1.62 -39.42
CA PRO A 207 -6.31 -1.19 -40.60
C PRO A 207 -5.95 0.24 -41.02
N GLU A 208 -5.76 0.46 -42.32
CA GLU A 208 -5.45 1.76 -42.92
C GLU A 208 -6.38 2.92 -42.44
N PRO A 209 -7.71 2.73 -42.24
CA PRO A 209 -8.56 3.77 -41.67
C PRO A 209 -8.14 4.20 -40.26
N THR A 210 -7.71 3.25 -39.43
CA THR A 210 -7.24 3.50 -38.06
C THR A 210 -5.90 4.23 -38.07
N ILE A 211 -5.00 3.88 -38.98
CA ILE A 211 -3.71 4.58 -39.16
C ILE A 211 -3.93 6.06 -39.48
N ASN A 212 -4.86 6.37 -40.39
CA ASN A 212 -5.17 7.75 -40.75
C ASN A 212 -5.82 8.54 -39.60
N LEU A 213 -6.61 7.87 -38.74
CA LEU A 213 -7.15 8.50 -37.53
C LEU A 213 -6.06 8.83 -36.51
N ILE A 214 -5.04 7.99 -36.36
CA ILE A 214 -3.88 8.24 -35.48
C ILE A 214 -3.09 9.46 -35.96
N PHE A 215 -2.81 9.57 -37.26
CA PHE A 215 -2.14 10.75 -37.81
C PHE A 215 -3.00 12.02 -37.66
N ASN A 216 -4.30 11.92 -37.89
CA ASN A 216 -5.23 13.05 -37.71
C ASN A 216 -5.38 13.48 -36.24
N ALA A 217 -5.11 12.58 -35.30
CA ALA A 217 -5.05 12.86 -33.87
C ALA A 217 -3.76 13.59 -33.44
N GLY A 218 -2.86 13.90 -34.38
CA GLY A 218 -1.61 14.60 -34.11
C GLY A 218 -0.47 13.69 -33.62
N ILE A 219 -0.65 12.36 -33.72
CA ILE A 219 0.39 11.39 -33.37
C ILE A 219 1.22 11.12 -34.62
N ALA A 220 2.37 11.77 -34.71
CA ALA A 220 3.21 11.74 -35.91
C ALA A 220 4.41 10.80 -35.81
N THR A 221 4.82 10.42 -34.59
CA THR A 221 5.98 9.54 -34.37
C THR A 221 5.63 8.32 -33.52
N THR A 222 6.43 7.25 -33.65
CA THR A 222 6.33 6.05 -32.80
C THR A 222 6.49 6.39 -31.32
N THR A 223 7.34 7.37 -31.00
CA THR A 223 7.52 7.86 -29.63
C THR A 223 6.26 8.55 -29.11
N ASP A 224 5.60 9.36 -29.93
CA ASP A 224 4.34 10.01 -29.55
C ASP A 224 3.23 8.97 -29.32
N LEU A 225 3.19 7.91 -30.15
CA LEU A 225 2.22 6.83 -29.98
C LEU A 225 2.45 6.04 -28.69
N VAL A 226 3.70 5.79 -28.32
CA VAL A 226 4.05 5.13 -27.04
C VAL A 226 3.78 6.04 -25.84
N ALA A 227 4.03 7.34 -25.98
CA ALA A 227 3.82 8.33 -24.92
C ALA A 227 2.32 8.64 -24.68
N THR A 228 1.46 8.41 -25.68
CA THR A 228 0.01 8.58 -25.58
C THR A 228 -0.61 7.38 -24.87
N SER A 229 -1.42 7.59 -23.83
CA SER A 229 -2.06 6.47 -23.13
C SER A 229 -3.14 5.79 -24.00
N PRO A 230 -3.47 4.49 -23.79
CA PRO A 230 -4.55 3.83 -24.52
C PRO A 230 -5.89 4.56 -24.42
N GLU A 231 -6.22 5.13 -23.25
CA GLU A 231 -7.41 5.97 -23.07
C GLU A 231 -7.36 7.26 -23.89
N GLN A 232 -6.20 7.93 -23.95
CA GLN A 232 -6.04 9.13 -24.76
C GLN A 232 -6.12 8.80 -26.25
N LEU A 233 -5.53 7.68 -26.67
CA LEU A 233 -5.61 7.19 -28.04
C LEU A 233 -7.05 6.88 -28.46
N ALA A 234 -7.81 6.17 -27.62
CA ALA A 234 -9.22 5.88 -27.86
C ALA A 234 -10.07 7.17 -27.98
N ASN A 235 -9.82 8.14 -27.09
CA ASN A 235 -10.56 9.41 -27.09
C ASN A 235 -10.23 10.29 -28.31
N LEU A 236 -8.98 10.31 -28.76
CA LEU A 236 -8.53 11.16 -29.87
C LEU A 236 -8.87 10.57 -31.24
N THR A 237 -8.82 9.25 -31.37
CA THR A 237 -9.03 8.56 -32.65
C THR A 237 -10.45 8.00 -32.81
N GLY A 238 -11.23 7.93 -31.73
CA GLY A 238 -12.59 7.38 -31.74
C GLY A 238 -12.66 5.86 -31.88
N ILE A 239 -11.54 5.16 -31.73
CA ILE A 239 -11.49 3.69 -31.72
C ILE A 239 -11.99 3.15 -30.38
N ASP A 240 -12.45 1.90 -30.37
CA ASP A 240 -12.86 1.27 -29.14
C ASP A 240 -11.68 1.07 -28.19
N LYS A 241 -11.95 1.19 -26.89
CA LYS A 241 -10.92 1.15 -25.84
C LYS A 241 -10.08 -0.13 -25.90
N ARG A 242 -10.70 -1.27 -26.22
CA ARG A 242 -10.01 -2.56 -26.29
C ARG A 242 -9.03 -2.60 -27.46
N THR A 243 -9.42 -2.13 -28.63
CA THR A 243 -8.53 -2.00 -29.80
C THR A 243 -7.39 -1.02 -29.54
N ALA A 244 -7.63 0.07 -28.79
CA ALA A 244 -6.57 1.00 -28.38
C ALA A 244 -5.55 0.34 -27.44
N GLU A 245 -6.01 -0.43 -26.45
CA GLU A 245 -5.15 -1.18 -25.53
C GLU A 245 -4.33 -2.26 -26.25
N ASP A 246 -4.98 -3.05 -27.11
CA ASP A 246 -4.33 -4.10 -27.89
C ASP A 246 -3.26 -3.52 -28.83
N LEU A 247 -3.57 -2.40 -29.51
CA LEU A 247 -2.63 -1.69 -30.37
C LEU A 247 -1.45 -1.11 -29.58
N HIS A 248 -1.71 -0.45 -28.45
CA HIS A 248 -0.67 0.17 -27.63
C HIS A 248 0.29 -0.87 -27.06
N MET A 249 -0.24 -1.99 -26.57
CA MET A 249 0.57 -3.10 -26.08
C MET A 249 1.41 -3.74 -27.20
N ALA A 250 0.84 -3.89 -28.40
CA ALA A 250 1.56 -4.43 -29.56
C ALA A 250 2.72 -3.50 -30.00
N VAL A 251 2.47 -2.18 -30.03
CA VAL A 251 3.49 -1.16 -30.33
C VAL A 251 4.59 -1.17 -29.28
N GLN A 252 4.27 -1.15 -27.98
CA GLN A 252 5.26 -1.19 -26.90
C GLN A 252 6.10 -2.46 -26.95
N LYS A 253 5.48 -3.62 -27.16
CA LYS A 253 6.19 -4.89 -27.28
C LYS A 253 7.19 -4.86 -28.43
N LYS A 254 6.80 -4.28 -29.56
CA LYS A 254 7.68 -4.18 -30.73
C LYS A 254 8.81 -3.17 -30.55
N VAL A 255 8.53 -2.02 -29.93
CA VAL A 255 9.54 -0.99 -29.64
C VAL A 255 10.58 -1.51 -28.64
N TRP A 256 10.16 -2.20 -27.57
CA TRP A 256 11.07 -2.67 -26.52
C TRP A 256 11.76 -4.01 -26.80
N PHE A 257 11.13 -4.92 -27.55
CA PHE A 257 11.67 -6.28 -27.77
C PHE A 257 12.01 -6.57 -29.23
N GLY A 258 11.56 -5.75 -30.18
CA GLY A 258 11.81 -5.93 -31.61
C GLY A 258 13.12 -5.34 -32.09
N GLY A 259 13.72 -4.43 -31.31
CA GLY A 259 14.90 -3.65 -31.71
C GLY A 259 14.54 -2.71 -32.88
N ILE A 260 14.27 -1.44 -32.55
CA ILE A 260 14.25 -0.36 -33.54
C ILE A 260 15.65 0.23 -33.63
#